data_AF-A0A8R2NRC5-F1
#
_entry.id   AF-A0A8R2NRC5-F1
#
_cell.length_a   1.000
_cell.length_b   1.000
_cell.length_c   1.000
_cell.angle_alpha   90.00
_cell.angle_beta   90.00
_cell.angle_gamma   90.00
#
_symmetry.space_group_name_H-M   'P 1'
#
loop_
_entity.id
_entity.type
_entity.pdbx_description
1 polymer ?
#
loop_
_entity_poly.entity_id
_entity_poly.type
_entity_poly.pdbx_seq_one_letter_code
_entity_poly.pdbx_strand_id
1 'polypeptide(L)'
;MEAPSSKKLCCTVCVHTVKSIPVIFILCILAWSYYAYVYHLCLSRVTSVELSVPYLLVYHIILVLFLWSYFKTIFTEPSGAPPNCLFILLQFRLPEEVFEEFNRNPIDLSRQSAILRDFAENLPIMTFTNTNEHFFSDIRFCDKCKIVKPDRSHHCSVCRKCVLKMDHHCPWVNNCVSYSNYKYFILFLAYGLLMCIFVAATTIEYVIKFWDITTDMRIQDGSYKIHIIFLFFIASMFSLSLFSLLAYHIYLVSKNRTTLESFRPPKFLEGSDKNGFNLGCCRNIREVFGKEVLLWPFPIDTRLGDGVIYPLASDLKSNDSVRQSSNKSRTPFTV
;
A
#
# COMPACT_ATOMS: atom_id res chain seq x y z
N MET A 1 10.91 35.16 -3.36
CA MET A 1 9.76 34.33 -2.95
C MET A 1 8.51 35.19 -3.07
N GLU A 2 7.79 35.12 -4.19
CA GLU A 2 6.52 35.86 -4.34
C GLU A 2 5.40 35.15 -3.56
N ALA A 3 4.62 35.91 -2.79
CA ALA A 3 3.47 35.39 -2.09
C ALA A 3 2.42 34.89 -3.10
N PRO A 4 1.83 33.68 -2.89
CA PRO A 4 0.83 33.16 -3.82
C PRO A 4 -0.42 34.06 -3.82
N SER A 5 -0.94 34.37 -5.01
CA SER A 5 -2.15 35.18 -5.17
C SER A 5 -3.37 34.55 -4.46
N SER A 6 -4.28 35.39 -3.95
CA SER A 6 -5.45 34.94 -3.14
C SER A 6 -6.32 33.87 -3.84
N LYS A 7 -6.42 33.93 -5.18
CA LYS A 7 -7.12 32.92 -5.99
C LYS A 7 -6.43 31.54 -5.98
N LYS A 8 -5.09 31.51 -6.01
CA LYS A 8 -4.31 30.25 -5.91
C LYS A 8 -4.42 29.65 -4.50
N LEU A 9 -4.49 30.48 -3.48
CA LEU A 9 -4.70 30.04 -2.09
C LEU A 9 -6.09 29.41 -1.89
N CYS A 10 -7.16 30.08 -2.36
CA CYS A 10 -8.52 29.57 -2.28
C CYS A 10 -8.71 28.23 -3.02
N CYS A 11 -8.10 28.09 -4.20
CA CYS A 11 -8.11 26.84 -4.97
C CYS A 11 -7.34 25.71 -4.27
N THR A 12 -6.19 26.03 -3.65
CA THR A 12 -5.37 25.04 -2.95
C THR A 12 -6.06 24.51 -1.69
N VAL A 13 -6.73 25.38 -0.93
CA VAL A 13 -7.52 24.99 0.24
C VAL A 13 -8.69 24.11 -0.18
N CYS A 14 -9.46 24.52 -1.20
CA CYS A 14 -10.57 23.72 -1.72
C CYS A 14 -10.14 22.32 -2.14
N VAL A 15 -9.03 22.19 -2.88
CA VAL A 15 -8.49 20.89 -3.30
C VAL A 15 -8.05 20.03 -2.10
N HIS A 16 -7.43 20.62 -1.07
CA HIS A 16 -7.07 19.86 0.14
C HIS A 16 -8.30 19.40 0.93
N THR A 17 -9.31 20.26 1.05
CA THR A 17 -10.57 19.93 1.71
C THR A 17 -11.26 18.77 1.00
N VAL A 18 -11.44 18.85 -0.32
CA VAL A 18 -12.10 17.80 -1.11
C VAL A 18 -11.36 16.46 -1.01
N LYS A 19 -10.02 16.49 -1.07
CA LYS A 19 -9.20 15.28 -0.93
C LYS A 19 -9.30 14.62 0.46
N SER A 20 -9.66 15.39 1.48
CA SER A 20 -9.79 14.90 2.86
C SER A 20 -11.17 14.30 3.15
N ILE A 21 -12.17 14.55 2.30
CA ILE A 21 -13.55 14.06 2.48
C ILE A 21 -13.61 12.55 2.74
N PRO A 22 -12.95 11.67 1.97
CA PRO A 22 -13.03 10.23 2.21
C PRO A 22 -12.48 9.82 3.58
N VAL A 23 -11.40 10.47 4.04
CA VAL A 23 -10.80 10.21 5.36
C VAL A 23 -11.77 10.65 6.47
N ILE A 24 -12.32 11.86 6.36
CA ILE A 24 -13.31 12.39 7.32
C ILE A 24 -14.53 11.46 7.38
N PHE A 25 -15.02 11.01 6.22
CA PHE A 25 -16.16 10.09 6.14
C PHE A 25 -15.90 8.77 6.89
N ILE A 26 -14.73 8.15 6.70
CA ILE A 26 -14.35 6.93 7.44
C ILE A 26 -14.26 7.19 8.95
N LEU A 27 -13.67 8.32 9.37
CA LEU A 27 -13.58 8.68 10.79
C LEU A 27 -14.96 8.92 11.42
N CYS A 28 -15.90 9.53 10.69
CA CYS A 28 -17.27 9.70 11.16
C CYS A 28 -17.99 8.36 11.34
N ILE A 29 -17.86 7.43 10.37
CA ILE A 29 -18.42 6.07 10.49
C ILE A 29 -17.79 5.34 11.68
N LEU A 30 -16.48 5.49 11.90
CA LEU A 30 -15.80 4.85 13.01
C LEU A 30 -16.28 5.42 14.36
N ALA A 31 -16.41 6.73 14.48
CA ALA A 31 -16.91 7.38 15.70
C ALA A 31 -18.35 6.96 16.02
N TRP A 32 -19.23 6.95 15.01
CA TRP A 32 -20.59 6.46 15.17
C TRP A 32 -20.64 4.96 15.53
N SER A 33 -19.82 4.13 14.87
CA SER A 33 -19.80 2.69 15.14
C SER A 33 -19.24 2.38 16.53
N TYR A 34 -18.28 3.16 17.03
CA TYR A 34 -17.81 3.12 18.41
C TYR A 34 -18.95 3.43 19.39
N TYR A 35 -19.68 4.51 19.17
CA TYR A 35 -20.85 4.86 19.99
C TYR A 35 -21.92 3.74 19.97
N ALA A 36 -22.27 3.24 18.79
CA ALA A 36 -23.25 2.17 18.63
C ALA A 36 -22.81 0.86 19.30
N TYR A 37 -21.55 0.47 19.15
CA TYR A 37 -21.02 -0.78 19.70
C TYR A 37 -20.79 -0.70 21.21
N VAL A 38 -20.14 0.35 21.69
CA VAL A 38 -19.78 0.47 23.11
C VAL A 38 -21.00 0.82 23.94
N TYR A 39 -21.69 1.92 23.61
CA TYR A 39 -22.80 2.40 24.43
C TYR A 39 -24.08 1.58 24.21
N HIS A 40 -24.56 1.50 22.97
CA HIS A 40 -25.83 0.83 22.71
C HIS A 40 -25.76 -0.70 22.86
N LEU A 41 -24.70 -1.37 22.42
CA LEU A 41 -24.60 -2.83 22.56
C LEU A 41 -24.01 -3.22 23.93
N CYS A 42 -22.73 -2.92 24.17
CA CYS A 42 -22.00 -3.49 25.30
C CYS A 42 -22.46 -2.98 26.67
N LEU A 43 -22.72 -1.68 26.81
CA LEU A 43 -23.11 -1.10 28.10
C LEU A 43 -24.62 -1.17 28.36
N SER A 44 -25.45 -1.05 27.32
CA SER A 44 -26.91 -0.96 27.48
C SER A 44 -27.66 -2.28 27.28
N ARG A 45 -27.15 -3.22 26.47
CA ARG A 45 -27.87 -4.47 26.12
C ARG A 45 -27.24 -5.73 26.68
N VAL A 46 -25.91 -5.81 26.72
CA VAL A 46 -25.22 -6.97 27.30
C VAL A 46 -25.33 -6.86 28.82
N THR A 47 -26.30 -7.54 29.41
CA THR A 47 -26.53 -7.51 30.87
C THR A 47 -25.51 -8.33 31.65
N SER A 48 -24.93 -9.36 31.01
CA SER A 48 -23.87 -10.17 31.63
C SER A 48 -22.52 -9.45 31.55
N VAL A 49 -21.97 -9.10 32.71
CA VAL A 49 -20.62 -8.51 32.82
C VAL A 49 -19.56 -9.44 32.25
N GLU A 50 -19.74 -10.75 32.43
CA GLU A 50 -18.84 -11.79 31.92
C GLU A 50 -18.75 -11.80 30.39
N LEU A 51 -19.79 -11.31 29.70
CA LEU A 51 -19.80 -11.19 28.23
C LEU A 51 -19.41 -9.78 27.76
N SER A 52 -19.86 -8.74 28.47
CA SER A 52 -19.59 -7.34 28.10
C SER A 52 -18.11 -7.00 28.18
N VAL A 53 -17.40 -7.46 29.23
CA VAL A 53 -15.98 -7.14 29.44
C VAL A 53 -15.09 -7.73 28.32
N PRO A 54 -15.20 -9.03 27.95
CA PRO A 54 -14.44 -9.57 26.82
C PRO A 54 -14.75 -8.88 25.48
N TYR A 55 -16.03 -8.54 25.23
CA TYR A 55 -16.42 -7.83 24.01
C TYR A 55 -15.72 -6.48 23.90
N LEU A 56 -15.75 -5.70 24.99
CA LEU A 56 -15.08 -4.41 25.05
C LEU A 56 -13.56 -4.56 24.91
N LEU A 57 -12.94 -5.52 25.60
CA LEU A 57 -11.49 -5.72 25.55
C LEU A 57 -11.01 -6.05 24.12
N VAL A 58 -11.63 -7.04 23.49
CA VAL A 58 -11.28 -7.46 22.13
C VAL A 58 -11.54 -6.33 21.12
N TYR A 59 -12.70 -5.67 21.23
CA TYR A 59 -13.04 -4.54 20.38
C TYR A 59 -11.98 -3.43 20.43
N HIS A 60 -11.54 -3.04 21.64
CA HIS A 60 -10.56 -1.96 21.80
C HIS A 60 -9.16 -2.36 21.31
N ILE A 61 -8.73 -3.61 21.53
CA ILE A 61 -7.45 -4.10 21.01
C ILE A 61 -7.43 -4.00 19.48
N ILE A 62 -8.47 -4.50 18.81
CA ILE A 62 -8.54 -4.45 17.35
C ILE A 62 -8.68 -3.00 16.87
N LEU A 63 -9.46 -2.15 17.56
CA LEU A 63 -9.62 -0.73 17.23
C LEU A 63 -8.29 0.03 17.30
N VAL A 64 -7.49 -0.21 18.34
CA VAL A 64 -6.16 0.41 18.49
C VAL A 64 -5.25 -0.02 17.34
N LEU A 65 -5.21 -1.31 17.00
CA LEU A 65 -4.38 -1.82 15.89
C LEU A 65 -4.86 -1.29 14.52
N PHE A 66 -6.17 -1.18 14.33
CA PHE A 66 -6.79 -0.58 13.16
C PHE A 66 -6.40 0.90 13.01
N LEU A 67 -6.63 1.71 14.05
CA LEU A 67 -6.31 3.14 14.04
C LEU A 67 -4.81 3.38 13.86
N TRP A 68 -3.97 2.61 14.55
CA TRP A 68 -2.53 2.71 14.41
C TRP A 68 -2.09 2.43 12.97
N SER A 69 -2.62 1.37 12.35
CA SER A 69 -2.31 1.02 10.96
C SER A 69 -2.88 2.04 9.97
N TYR A 70 -4.09 2.55 10.21
CA TYR A 70 -4.76 3.55 9.37
C TYR A 70 -3.98 4.86 9.35
N PHE A 71 -3.65 5.41 10.53
CA PHE A 71 -2.88 6.65 10.63
C PHE A 71 -1.45 6.49 10.11
N LYS A 72 -0.80 5.34 10.33
CA LYS A 72 0.49 5.06 9.71
C LYS A 72 0.40 5.04 8.18
N THR A 73 -0.70 4.56 7.61
CA THR A 73 -0.90 4.58 6.15
C THR A 73 -1.13 6.00 5.61
N ILE A 74 -1.92 6.82 6.32
CA ILE A 74 -2.20 8.22 5.96
C ILE A 74 -0.94 9.08 6.06
N PHE A 75 -0.25 9.05 7.20
CA PHE A 75 0.79 10.03 7.52
C PHE A 75 2.21 9.59 7.13
N THR A 76 2.42 8.34 6.74
CA THR A 76 3.72 7.94 6.19
C THR A 76 3.86 8.47 4.77
N GLU A 77 4.84 9.33 4.55
CA GLU A 77 5.08 9.88 3.22
C GLU A 77 5.45 8.79 2.19
N PRO A 78 4.83 8.78 1.00
CA PRO A 78 5.09 7.77 -0.05
C PRO A 78 6.52 7.74 -0.58
N SER A 79 7.24 8.85 -0.39
CA SER A 79 8.63 9.02 -0.81
C SER A 79 9.60 8.85 0.35
N GLY A 80 9.13 8.29 1.48
CA GLY A 80 9.86 8.21 2.75
C GLY A 80 9.98 9.57 3.44
N ALA A 81 9.73 9.62 4.75
CA ALA A 81 10.23 10.71 5.56
C ALA A 81 11.78 10.72 5.52
N PRO A 82 12.46 11.87 5.64
CA PRO A 82 13.92 11.99 5.54
C PRO A 82 14.64 11.09 6.57
N PRO A 83 15.82 10.52 6.23
CA PRO A 83 16.83 11.14 5.35
C PRO A 83 17.05 10.49 3.98
N ASN A 84 16.63 9.24 3.74
CA ASN A 84 17.27 8.45 2.67
C ASN A 84 16.53 8.50 1.32
N CYS A 85 15.20 8.38 1.28
CA CYS A 85 14.51 8.21 -0.01
C CYS A 85 14.40 9.49 -0.87
N LEU A 86 14.33 10.68 -0.25
CA LEU A 86 14.40 11.95 -1.00
C LEU A 86 15.80 12.15 -1.59
N PHE A 87 16.84 11.89 -0.81
CA PHE A 87 18.23 11.95 -1.26
C PHE A 87 18.49 10.96 -2.39
N ILE A 88 17.97 9.73 -2.27
CA ILE A 88 18.05 8.72 -3.32
C ILE A 88 17.37 9.22 -4.60
N LEU A 89 16.13 9.73 -4.55
CA LEU A 89 15.45 10.24 -5.75
C LEU A 89 16.16 11.45 -6.39
N LEU A 90 16.94 12.22 -5.63
CA LEU A 90 17.76 13.30 -6.18
C LEU A 90 18.91 12.77 -7.05
N GLN A 91 19.44 11.58 -6.77
CA GLN A 91 20.47 10.94 -7.61
C GLN A 91 19.93 10.56 -9.00
N PHE A 92 18.62 10.33 -9.09
CA PHE A 92 17.93 10.00 -10.33
C PHE A 92 17.47 11.24 -11.11
N ARG A 93 17.65 12.43 -10.54
CA ARG A 93 17.24 13.70 -11.15
C ARG A 93 18.32 14.18 -12.12
N LEU A 94 17.91 14.52 -13.35
CA LEU A 94 18.83 15.12 -14.29
C LEU A 94 19.32 16.46 -13.74
N PRO A 95 20.64 16.73 -13.79
CA PRO A 95 21.17 18.07 -13.57
C PRO A 95 20.47 19.08 -14.49
N GLU A 96 20.30 20.31 -14.03
CA GLU A 96 19.54 21.32 -14.78
C GLU A 96 20.15 21.60 -16.16
N GLU A 97 21.48 21.60 -16.26
CA GLU A 97 22.21 21.75 -17.53
C GLU A 97 21.89 20.65 -18.54
N VAL A 98 21.89 19.39 -18.08
CA VAL A 98 21.56 18.21 -18.90
C VAL A 98 20.08 18.24 -19.31
N PHE A 99 19.21 18.71 -18.42
CA PHE A 99 17.78 18.84 -18.72
C PHE A 99 17.48 19.95 -19.73
N GLU A 100 18.20 21.07 -19.68
CA GLU A 100 18.12 22.12 -20.70
C GLU A 100 18.62 21.61 -22.06
N GLU A 101 19.70 20.82 -22.08
CA GLU A 101 20.14 20.14 -23.31
C GLU A 101 19.09 19.17 -23.84
N PHE A 102 18.50 18.36 -22.97
CA PHE A 102 17.43 17.42 -23.29
C PHE A 102 16.21 18.13 -23.93
N ASN A 103 15.87 19.33 -23.49
CA ASN A 103 14.74 20.10 -24.02
C ASN A 103 15.08 21.03 -25.19
N ARG A 104 16.37 21.21 -25.52
CA ARG A 104 16.80 22.18 -26.53
C ARG A 104 16.20 21.91 -27.91
N ASN A 105 16.05 20.63 -28.29
CA ASN A 105 15.41 20.24 -29.54
C ASN A 105 14.47 19.06 -29.32
N PRO A 106 13.18 19.30 -29.00
CA PRO A 106 12.24 18.25 -28.63
C PRO A 106 11.80 17.36 -29.81
N ILE A 107 12.18 17.71 -31.04
CA ILE A 107 11.89 16.91 -32.23
C ILE A 107 12.93 15.78 -32.40
N ASP A 108 14.12 15.94 -31.85
CA ASP A 108 15.21 14.96 -31.93
C ASP A 108 15.11 13.89 -30.82
N LEU A 109 14.20 12.95 -31.02
CA LEU A 109 13.99 11.81 -30.10
C LEU A 109 15.25 10.95 -29.96
N SER A 110 16.08 10.85 -31.00
CA SER A 110 17.32 10.05 -30.97
C SER A 110 18.34 10.65 -29.99
N ARG A 111 18.52 11.98 -30.01
CA ARG A 111 19.38 12.69 -29.06
C ARG A 111 18.84 12.63 -27.63
N GLN A 112 17.54 12.84 -27.44
CA GLN A 112 16.90 12.75 -26.13
C GLN A 112 17.12 11.37 -25.49
N SER A 113 16.89 10.30 -26.26
CA SER A 113 17.13 8.95 -25.77
C SER A 113 18.62 8.68 -25.51
N ALA A 114 19.55 9.29 -26.25
CA ALA A 114 20.99 9.16 -25.99
C ALA A 114 21.40 9.81 -24.66
N ILE A 115 20.93 11.03 -24.38
CA ILE A 115 21.20 11.73 -23.11
C ILE A 115 20.67 10.92 -21.92
N LEU A 116 19.44 10.40 -22.03
CA LEU A 116 18.86 9.60 -20.96
C LEU A 116 19.62 8.29 -20.73
N ARG A 117 20.16 7.68 -21.79
CA ARG A 117 20.98 6.45 -21.69
C ARG A 117 22.30 6.73 -20.99
N ASP A 118 23.05 7.72 -21.43
CA ASP A 118 24.33 8.13 -20.85
C ASP A 118 24.18 8.41 -19.34
N PHE A 119 23.15 9.17 -18.97
CA PHE A 119 22.85 9.43 -17.56
C PHE A 119 22.47 8.15 -16.80
N ALA A 120 21.72 7.25 -17.43
CA ALA A 120 21.23 6.03 -16.80
C ALA A 120 22.24 4.89 -16.68
N GLU A 121 23.35 4.92 -17.43
CA GLU A 121 24.44 3.93 -17.32
C GLU A 121 25.01 3.82 -15.90
N ASN A 122 24.96 4.92 -15.15
CA ASN A 122 25.44 4.98 -13.77
C ASN A 122 24.35 4.70 -12.72
N LEU A 123 23.14 4.33 -13.15
CA LEU A 123 21.99 4.09 -12.27
C LEU A 123 21.65 2.60 -12.19
N PRO A 124 21.22 2.10 -11.01
CA PRO A 124 20.81 0.71 -10.85
C PRO A 124 19.39 0.49 -11.38
N ILE A 125 19.21 0.56 -12.70
CA ILE A 125 17.92 0.36 -13.37
C ILE A 125 17.94 -0.91 -14.24
N MET A 126 16.87 -1.69 -14.12
CA MET A 126 16.70 -2.96 -14.85
C MET A 126 15.45 -2.96 -15.72
N THR A 127 14.59 -1.93 -15.60
CA THR A 127 13.31 -1.84 -16.33
C THR A 127 13.23 -0.67 -17.30
N PHE A 128 12.58 -0.91 -18.44
CA PHE A 128 12.53 0.01 -19.58
C PHE A 128 11.09 0.26 -20.08
N THR A 129 10.89 1.31 -20.86
CA THR A 129 9.59 1.66 -21.46
C THR A 129 9.30 0.76 -22.67
N ASN A 130 10.31 0.53 -23.50
CA ASN A 130 10.24 -0.39 -24.62
C ASN A 130 11.55 -1.15 -24.81
N THR A 131 11.46 -2.35 -25.37
CA THR A 131 12.56 -3.28 -25.64
C THR A 131 12.38 -3.72 -27.08
N ASN A 132 13.05 -3.05 -28.02
CA ASN A 132 13.05 -3.46 -29.43
C ASN A 132 14.37 -4.18 -29.72
N GLU A 133 14.32 -5.31 -30.42
CA GLU A 133 15.50 -6.12 -30.79
C GLU A 133 16.51 -5.36 -31.66
N HIS A 134 16.07 -4.29 -32.34
CA HIS A 134 16.90 -3.59 -33.33
C HIS A 134 17.44 -2.22 -32.88
N PHE A 135 16.81 -1.53 -31.93
CA PHE A 135 17.21 -0.17 -31.55
C PHE A 135 16.71 0.11 -30.12
N PHE A 136 17.66 0.19 -29.18
CA PHE A 136 17.60 0.86 -27.88
C PHE A 136 16.43 0.62 -26.93
N SER A 137 16.74 0.19 -25.71
CA SER A 137 15.80 0.23 -24.60
C SER A 137 15.50 1.67 -24.19
N ASP A 138 14.24 2.09 -24.30
CA ASP A 138 13.84 3.46 -23.93
C ASP A 138 13.80 3.61 -22.40
N ILE A 139 14.64 4.49 -21.88
CA ILE A 139 14.72 4.80 -20.45
C ILE A 139 13.39 5.35 -19.93
N ARG A 140 12.95 4.88 -18.77
CA ARG A 140 11.70 5.33 -18.14
C ARG A 140 11.91 6.72 -17.54
N PHE A 141 11.55 7.79 -18.26
CA PHE A 141 11.73 9.16 -17.77
C PHE A 141 10.43 9.80 -17.25
N CYS A 142 10.54 10.80 -16.37
CA CYS A 142 9.44 11.64 -15.90
C CYS A 142 9.73 13.13 -16.16
N ASP A 143 9.10 13.71 -17.18
CA ASP A 143 9.31 15.13 -17.52
C ASP A 143 8.91 16.09 -16.39
N LYS A 144 7.82 15.77 -15.69
CA LYS A 144 7.28 16.60 -14.59
C LYS A 144 8.22 16.68 -13.40
N CYS A 145 8.91 15.58 -13.08
CA CYS A 145 9.83 15.50 -11.95
C CYS A 145 11.29 15.67 -12.37
N LYS A 146 11.58 15.66 -13.68
CA LYS A 146 12.92 15.66 -14.27
C LYS A 146 13.78 14.50 -13.78
N ILE A 147 13.18 13.32 -13.56
CA ILE A 147 13.90 12.14 -13.06
C ILE A 147 13.86 10.97 -14.05
N VAL A 148 14.96 10.24 -14.16
CA VAL A 148 14.94 8.85 -14.62
C VAL A 148 14.26 8.04 -13.53
N LYS A 149 13.17 7.34 -13.84
CA LYS A 149 12.37 6.61 -12.86
C LYS A 149 13.16 5.39 -12.39
N PRO A 150 13.45 5.26 -11.07
CA PRO A 150 13.87 3.97 -10.52
C PRO A 150 12.91 2.85 -10.90
N ASP A 151 13.39 1.61 -10.83
CA ASP A 151 12.56 0.43 -11.03
C ASP A 151 11.33 0.48 -10.11
N ARG A 152 10.19 0.04 -10.64
CA ARG A 152 8.89 0.00 -9.92
C ARG A 152 8.34 1.36 -9.47
N SER A 153 9.02 2.47 -9.75
CA SER A 153 8.55 3.82 -9.41
C SER A 153 7.62 4.38 -10.47
N HIS A 154 6.60 5.15 -10.06
CA HIS A 154 5.66 5.79 -11.00
C HIS A 154 5.31 7.21 -10.53
N HIS A 155 4.96 8.08 -11.48
CA HIS A 155 4.49 9.43 -11.18
C HIS A 155 3.01 9.40 -10.80
N CYS A 156 2.69 9.84 -9.58
CA CYS A 156 1.30 10.05 -9.18
C CYS A 156 0.93 11.52 -9.46
N SER A 157 -0.04 11.74 -10.35
CA SER A 157 -0.54 13.10 -10.66
C SER A 157 -1.23 13.75 -9.46
N VAL A 158 -1.85 12.97 -8.57
CA VAL A 158 -2.56 13.48 -7.38
C VAL A 158 -1.56 13.95 -6.32
N CYS A 159 -0.50 13.17 -6.09
CA CYS A 159 0.60 13.52 -5.18
C CYS A 159 1.63 14.48 -5.82
N ARG A 160 1.59 14.65 -7.15
CA ARG A 160 2.50 15.48 -7.96
C ARG A 160 3.99 15.13 -7.79
N LYS A 161 4.30 13.86 -7.60
CA LYS A 161 5.67 13.36 -7.45
C LYS A 161 5.79 11.92 -7.94
N CYS A 162 7.03 11.51 -8.26
CA CYS A 162 7.35 10.09 -8.42
C CYS A 162 7.37 9.39 -7.05
N VAL A 163 6.82 8.19 -7.03
CA VAL A 163 6.60 7.38 -5.83
C VAL A 163 7.33 6.05 -6.05
N LEU A 164 8.18 5.67 -5.10
CA LEU A 164 8.94 4.41 -5.13
C LEU A 164 7.99 3.22 -4.89
N LYS A 165 8.17 2.13 -5.65
CA LYS A 165 7.28 0.96 -5.65
C LYS A 165 5.80 1.36 -5.57
N MET A 166 5.38 2.27 -6.44
CA MET A 166 4.02 2.81 -6.39
C MET A 166 3.04 1.67 -6.64
N ASP A 167 2.10 1.48 -5.71
CA ASP A 167 1.02 0.53 -5.88
C ASP A 167 -0.20 1.21 -6.47
N HIS A 168 -0.75 2.20 -5.77
CA HIS A 168 -1.85 3.03 -6.25
C HIS A 168 -1.95 4.32 -5.42
N HIS A 169 -2.77 5.26 -5.89
CA HIS A 169 -3.23 6.37 -5.05
C HIS A 169 -4.57 5.97 -4.41
N CYS A 170 -4.65 6.02 -3.08
CA CYS A 170 -5.84 5.59 -2.35
C CYS A 170 -6.55 6.82 -1.74
N PRO A 171 -7.75 7.18 -2.24
CA PRO A 171 -8.51 8.30 -1.70
C PRO A 171 -8.89 8.11 -0.22
N TRP A 172 -9.14 6.87 0.21
CA TRP A 172 -9.57 6.53 1.58
C TRP A 172 -8.51 6.80 2.66
N VAL A 173 -7.25 6.97 2.26
CA VAL A 173 -6.14 7.38 3.14
C VAL A 173 -5.54 8.71 2.71
N ASN A 174 -6.13 9.39 1.71
CA ASN A 174 -5.63 10.61 1.09
C ASN A 174 -4.11 10.58 0.81
N ASN A 175 -3.61 9.41 0.36
CA ASN A 175 -2.19 9.18 0.22
C ASN A 175 -1.89 8.11 -0.83
N CYS A 176 -0.66 8.09 -1.34
CA CYS A 176 -0.19 6.99 -2.17
C CYS A 176 0.18 5.77 -1.31
N VAL A 177 -0.25 4.60 -1.74
CA VAL A 177 0.22 3.31 -1.24
C VAL A 177 1.45 2.92 -2.06
N SER A 178 2.55 2.66 -1.36
CA SER A 178 3.89 2.65 -1.96
C SER A 178 4.88 1.87 -1.11
N TYR A 179 6.15 1.84 -1.53
CA TYR A 179 7.24 1.22 -0.78
C TYR A 179 7.21 1.54 0.73
N SER A 180 6.91 2.78 1.12
CA SER A 180 7.03 3.22 2.52
C SER A 180 5.90 2.83 3.44
N ASN A 181 4.71 2.59 2.90
CA ASN A 181 3.51 2.35 3.69
C ASN A 181 2.73 1.11 3.26
N TYR A 182 3.25 0.29 2.34
CA TYR A 182 2.53 -0.89 1.87
C TYR A 182 2.22 -1.87 3.00
N LYS A 183 3.17 -2.15 3.91
CA LYS A 183 2.93 -2.97 5.10
C LYS A 183 1.77 -2.42 5.94
N TYR A 184 1.77 -1.11 6.20
CA TYR A 184 0.73 -0.45 7.00
C TYR A 184 -0.63 -0.55 6.32
N PHE A 185 -0.68 -0.41 5.00
CA PHE A 185 -1.91 -0.58 4.22
C PHE A 185 -2.46 -2.01 4.32
N ILE A 186 -1.62 -3.05 4.20
CA ILE A 186 -2.08 -4.43 4.37
C ILE A 186 -2.62 -4.67 5.78
N LEU A 187 -1.92 -4.17 6.82
CA LEU A 187 -2.38 -4.27 8.21
C LEU A 187 -3.68 -3.49 8.44
N PHE A 188 -3.83 -2.31 7.86
CA PHE A 188 -5.06 -1.53 7.89
C PHE A 188 -6.24 -2.32 7.30
N LEU A 189 -6.06 -2.98 6.15
CA LEU A 189 -7.10 -3.84 5.56
C LEU A 189 -7.43 -5.03 6.45
N ALA A 190 -6.40 -5.71 7.00
CA ALA A 190 -6.56 -6.88 7.84
C ALA A 190 -7.28 -6.56 9.16
N TYR A 191 -6.87 -5.51 9.86
CA TYR A 191 -7.52 -5.07 11.10
C TYR A 191 -8.90 -4.47 10.84
N GLY A 192 -9.11 -3.80 9.71
CA GLY A 192 -10.44 -3.33 9.30
C GLY A 192 -11.40 -4.49 9.05
N LEU A 193 -10.95 -5.54 8.36
CA LEU A 193 -11.73 -6.75 8.16
C LEU A 193 -12.03 -7.44 9.49
N LEU A 194 -11.03 -7.58 10.37
CA LEU A 194 -11.19 -8.19 11.68
C LEU A 194 -12.20 -7.42 12.55
N MET A 195 -12.15 -6.08 12.55
CA MET A 195 -13.16 -5.23 13.21
C MET A 195 -14.56 -5.51 12.66
N CYS A 196 -14.71 -5.54 11.33
CA CYS A 196 -16.01 -5.73 10.69
C CYS A 196 -16.59 -7.12 10.99
N ILE A 197 -15.78 -8.18 10.89
CA ILE A 197 -16.21 -9.54 11.23
C ILE A 197 -16.59 -9.63 12.71
N PHE A 198 -15.78 -9.07 13.61
CA PHE A 198 -16.06 -9.09 15.04
C PHE A 198 -17.37 -8.38 15.38
N VAL A 199 -17.58 -7.18 14.82
CA VAL A 199 -18.82 -6.41 15.01
C VAL A 199 -20.02 -7.16 14.43
N ALA A 200 -19.93 -7.70 13.20
CA ALA A 200 -21.02 -8.44 12.58
C ALA A 200 -21.38 -9.72 13.38
N ALA A 201 -20.36 -10.48 13.81
CA ALA A 201 -20.55 -11.70 14.58
C ALA A 201 -21.16 -11.44 15.97
N THR A 202 -20.77 -10.36 16.64
CA THR A 202 -21.33 -10.02 17.97
C THR A 202 -22.69 -9.35 17.91
N THR A 203 -23.07 -8.74 16.77
CA THR A 203 -24.39 -8.09 16.59
C THR A 203 -25.45 -9.02 16.01
N ILE A 204 -25.08 -10.09 15.29
CA ILE A 204 -26.03 -10.97 14.59
C ILE A 204 -27.11 -11.57 15.51
N GLU A 205 -26.73 -12.00 16.72
CA GLU A 205 -27.67 -12.56 17.70
C GLU A 205 -28.75 -11.53 18.07
N TYR A 206 -28.36 -10.27 18.24
CA TYR A 206 -29.28 -9.19 18.59
C TYR A 206 -30.19 -8.84 17.43
N VAL A 207 -29.67 -8.86 16.20
CA VAL A 207 -30.47 -8.66 14.98
C VAL A 207 -31.52 -9.77 14.84
N ILE A 208 -31.15 -11.04 15.07
CA ILE A 208 -32.09 -12.17 15.04
C ILE A 208 -33.18 -11.97 16.09
N LYS A 209 -32.81 -11.62 17.33
CA LYS A 209 -33.77 -11.39 18.42
C LYS A 209 -34.70 -10.19 18.18
N PHE A 210 -34.35 -9.24 17.31
CA PHE A 210 -35.27 -8.14 16.95
C PHE A 210 -36.42 -8.60 16.06
N TRP A 211 -36.23 -9.69 15.30
CA TRP A 211 -37.26 -10.28 14.44
C TRP A 211 -38.04 -11.43 15.10
N ASP A 212 -37.61 -11.89 16.27
CA ASP A 212 -38.32 -12.90 17.04
C ASP A 212 -39.52 -12.28 17.79
N ILE A 213 -40.72 -12.71 17.38
CA ILE A 213 -42.02 -12.24 17.87
C ILE A 213 -42.22 -12.57 19.36
N THR A 214 -41.49 -13.54 19.89
CA THR A 214 -41.62 -14.00 21.29
C THR A 214 -40.84 -13.16 22.30
N THR A 215 -39.96 -12.26 21.84
CA THR A 215 -39.11 -11.45 22.70
C THR A 215 -39.73 -10.08 23.03
N ASP A 216 -39.80 -9.73 24.32
CA ASP A 216 -40.21 -8.40 24.83
C ASP A 216 -39.38 -7.23 24.26
N MET A 217 -38.25 -7.53 23.60
CA MET A 217 -37.45 -6.55 22.86
C MET A 217 -38.23 -5.87 21.72
N ARG A 218 -39.38 -6.38 21.29
CA ARG A 218 -40.24 -5.67 20.31
C ARG A 218 -40.75 -4.33 20.86
N ILE A 219 -40.94 -4.20 22.18
CA ILE A 219 -41.67 -3.10 22.83
C ILE A 219 -40.77 -1.95 23.29
N GLN A 220 -39.46 -2.16 23.44
CA GLN A 220 -38.51 -1.10 23.83
C GLN A 220 -38.10 -0.16 22.69
N ASP A 221 -37.76 1.07 23.09
CA ASP A 221 -37.42 2.28 22.34
C ASP A 221 -36.74 2.07 20.96
N GLY A 222 -37.30 2.66 19.89
CA GLY A 222 -36.89 2.35 18.51
C GLY A 222 -35.47 2.81 18.14
N SER A 223 -34.92 3.81 18.85
CA SER A 223 -33.66 4.46 18.48
C SER A 223 -32.45 3.52 18.51
N TYR A 224 -32.30 2.69 19.54
CA TYR A 224 -31.12 1.81 19.66
C TYR A 224 -31.15 0.63 18.68
N LYS A 225 -32.34 0.12 18.33
CA LYS A 225 -32.50 -0.96 17.34
C LYS A 225 -31.92 -0.56 16.00
N ILE A 226 -32.19 0.68 15.58
CA ILE A 226 -31.65 1.26 14.34
C ILE A 226 -30.12 1.23 14.38
N HIS A 227 -29.49 1.66 15.47
CA HIS A 227 -28.03 1.63 15.60
C HIS A 227 -27.45 0.22 15.41
N ILE A 228 -27.99 -0.80 16.09
CA ILE A 228 -27.48 -2.17 16.01
C ILE A 228 -27.72 -2.81 14.63
N ILE A 229 -28.89 -2.58 14.04
CA ILE A 229 -29.21 -3.07 12.68
C ILE A 229 -28.28 -2.45 11.65
N PHE A 230 -28.13 -1.12 11.65
CA PHE A 230 -27.22 -0.44 10.73
C PHE A 230 -25.78 -0.88 10.96
N LEU A 231 -25.36 -1.07 12.21
CA LEU A 231 -24.03 -1.51 12.55
C LEU A 231 -23.72 -2.89 11.96
N PHE A 232 -24.64 -3.85 12.07
CA PHE A 232 -24.53 -5.18 11.47
C PHE A 232 -24.41 -5.12 9.93
N PHE A 233 -25.29 -4.37 9.27
CA PHE A 233 -25.30 -4.29 7.81
C PHE A 233 -24.08 -3.55 7.25
N ILE A 234 -23.68 -2.44 7.86
CA ILE A 234 -22.49 -1.69 7.47
C ILE A 234 -21.23 -2.56 7.69
N ALA A 235 -21.10 -3.21 8.84
CA ALA A 235 -19.98 -4.10 9.13
C ALA A 235 -19.92 -5.25 8.12
N SER A 236 -21.05 -5.89 7.80
CA SER A 236 -21.12 -6.97 6.81
C SER A 236 -20.72 -6.52 5.40
N MET A 237 -21.21 -5.35 4.96
CA MET A 237 -20.87 -4.76 3.65
C MET A 237 -19.36 -4.44 3.54
N PHE A 238 -18.80 -3.79 4.57
CA PHE A 238 -17.36 -3.50 4.60
C PHE A 238 -16.53 -4.78 4.71
N SER A 239 -16.98 -5.78 5.48
CA SER A 239 -16.28 -7.07 5.59
C SER A 239 -16.12 -7.74 4.23
N LEU A 240 -17.18 -7.83 3.43
CA LEU A 240 -17.12 -8.41 2.08
C LEU A 240 -16.14 -7.64 1.18
N SER A 241 -16.26 -6.31 1.18
CA SER A 241 -15.40 -5.44 0.36
C SER A 241 -13.93 -5.55 0.77
N LEU A 242 -13.63 -5.47 2.07
CA LEU A 242 -12.27 -5.56 2.62
C LEU A 242 -11.67 -6.93 2.43
N PHE A 243 -12.46 -8.01 2.54
CA PHE A 243 -11.99 -9.37 2.27
C PHE A 243 -11.49 -9.51 0.83
N SER A 244 -12.27 -9.06 -0.16
CA SER A 244 -11.87 -9.15 -1.56
C SER A 244 -10.59 -8.36 -1.86
N LEU A 245 -10.47 -7.14 -1.32
CA LEU A 245 -9.31 -6.28 -1.50
C LEU A 245 -8.08 -6.86 -0.79
N LEU A 246 -8.22 -7.32 0.45
CA LEU A 246 -7.13 -7.96 1.20
C LEU A 246 -6.65 -9.22 0.48
N ALA A 247 -7.56 -10.10 0.04
CA ALA A 247 -7.21 -11.32 -0.68
C ALA A 247 -6.41 -11.02 -1.97
N TYR A 248 -6.83 -10.01 -2.73
CA TYR A 248 -6.10 -9.55 -3.91
C TYR A 248 -4.69 -9.06 -3.56
N HIS A 249 -4.54 -8.25 -2.52
CA HIS A 249 -3.22 -7.77 -2.12
C HIS A 249 -2.33 -8.86 -1.51
N ILE A 250 -2.88 -9.84 -0.79
CA ILE A 250 -2.12 -11.02 -0.34
C ILE A 250 -1.61 -11.82 -1.54
N TYR A 251 -2.43 -11.97 -2.59
CA TYR A 251 -1.97 -12.55 -3.86
C TYR A 251 -0.82 -11.73 -4.48
N LEU A 252 -0.96 -10.40 -4.54
CA LEU A 252 0.10 -9.52 -5.08
C LEU A 252 1.40 -9.62 -4.27
N VAL A 253 1.32 -9.61 -2.94
CA VAL A 253 2.46 -9.84 -2.03
C VAL A 253 3.09 -11.19 -2.31
N SER A 254 2.30 -12.26 -2.46
CA SER A 254 2.83 -13.61 -2.75
C SER A 254 3.60 -13.70 -4.08
N LYS A 255 3.31 -12.80 -5.04
CA LYS A 255 3.99 -12.71 -6.34
C LYS A 255 5.01 -11.58 -6.44
N ASN A 256 5.20 -10.80 -5.37
CA ASN A 256 6.00 -9.56 -5.34
C ASN A 256 5.64 -8.59 -6.46
N ARG A 257 4.34 -8.37 -6.69
CA ARG A 257 3.84 -7.43 -7.68
C ARG A 257 3.16 -6.26 -7.00
N THR A 258 3.26 -5.08 -7.61
CA THR A 258 2.33 -3.99 -7.32
C THR A 258 1.06 -4.15 -8.15
N THR A 259 0.00 -3.42 -7.80
CA THR A 259 -1.22 -3.33 -8.60
C THR A 259 -0.89 -2.91 -10.04
N LEU A 260 -0.04 -1.90 -10.24
CA LEU A 260 0.39 -1.45 -11.57
C LEU A 260 1.08 -2.55 -12.37
N GLU A 261 2.00 -3.29 -11.76
CA GLU A 261 2.73 -4.39 -12.38
C GLU A 261 1.82 -5.59 -12.73
N SER A 262 0.73 -5.77 -11.98
CA SER A 262 -0.24 -6.83 -12.26
C SER A 262 -1.00 -6.59 -13.58
N PHE A 263 -1.32 -5.32 -13.86
CA PHE A 263 -1.98 -4.88 -15.10
C PHE A 263 -1.00 -4.75 -16.26
N ARG A 264 0.20 -4.20 -16.02
CA ARG A 264 1.23 -4.00 -17.03
C ARG A 264 2.56 -4.60 -16.54
N PRO A 265 2.99 -5.74 -17.11
CA PRO A 265 4.27 -6.34 -16.75
C PRO A 265 5.41 -5.32 -16.90
N PRO A 266 6.38 -5.29 -15.97
CA PRO A 266 7.63 -4.57 -16.21
C PRO A 266 8.37 -5.21 -17.40
N LYS A 267 9.00 -4.37 -18.21
CA LYS A 267 9.86 -4.79 -19.32
C LYS A 267 11.31 -4.75 -18.86
N PHE A 268 11.95 -5.91 -18.85
CA PHE A 268 13.39 -6.08 -18.65
C PHE A 268 14.09 -6.16 -20.01
N LEU A 269 15.42 -6.26 -20.03
CA LEU A 269 16.18 -6.37 -21.29
C LEU A 269 15.71 -7.53 -22.17
N GLU A 270 15.39 -8.68 -21.57
CA GLU A 270 14.89 -9.89 -22.24
C GLU A 270 13.40 -9.81 -22.64
N GLY A 271 12.73 -8.70 -22.32
CA GLY A 271 11.33 -8.46 -22.63
C GLY A 271 10.43 -8.37 -21.40
N SER A 272 9.12 -8.55 -21.61
CA SER A 272 8.11 -8.39 -20.56
C SER A 272 8.07 -9.60 -19.62
N ASP A 273 8.33 -9.40 -18.33
CA ASP A 273 8.26 -10.47 -17.34
C ASP A 273 7.46 -10.06 -16.09
N LYS A 274 6.28 -10.68 -15.90
CA LYS A 274 5.46 -10.48 -14.68
C LYS A 274 6.11 -11.05 -13.41
N ASN A 275 7.11 -11.92 -13.55
CA ASN A 275 7.78 -12.60 -12.45
C ASN A 275 9.20 -12.09 -12.22
N GLY A 276 9.65 -11.03 -12.89
CA GLY A 276 11.04 -10.58 -12.78
C GLY A 276 11.49 -10.23 -11.36
N PHE A 277 10.56 -9.77 -10.49
CA PHE A 277 10.80 -9.50 -9.07
C PHE A 277 10.32 -10.63 -8.13
N ASN A 278 9.84 -11.76 -8.65
CA ASN A 278 9.28 -12.84 -7.84
C ASN A 278 10.38 -13.77 -7.31
N LEU A 279 10.59 -13.76 -5.99
CA LEU A 279 11.62 -14.50 -5.27
C LEU A 279 11.11 -15.80 -4.62
N GLY A 280 9.85 -16.16 -4.88
CA GLY A 280 9.12 -17.19 -4.13
C GLY A 280 8.35 -16.62 -2.94
N CYS A 281 7.21 -17.26 -2.62
CA CYS A 281 6.18 -16.72 -1.71
C CYS A 281 6.75 -16.21 -0.37
N CYS A 282 7.53 -17.02 0.34
CA CYS A 282 8.09 -16.65 1.65
C CYS A 282 9.05 -15.46 1.58
N ARG A 283 9.90 -15.39 0.54
CA ARG A 283 10.83 -14.27 0.35
C ARG A 283 10.07 -13.00 -0.02
N ASN A 284 9.05 -13.12 -0.88
CA ASN A 284 8.21 -11.99 -1.26
C ASN A 284 7.43 -11.38 -0.08
N ILE A 285 6.92 -12.23 0.82
CA ILE A 285 6.27 -11.74 2.06
C ILE A 285 7.28 -10.99 2.93
N ARG A 286 8.51 -11.52 3.07
CA ARG A 286 9.59 -10.86 3.84
C ARG A 286 10.02 -9.52 3.25
N GLU A 287 9.94 -9.33 1.93
CA GLU A 287 10.20 -8.02 1.30
C GLU A 287 9.24 -6.92 1.80
N VAL A 288 8.05 -7.29 2.26
CA VAL A 288 7.03 -6.35 2.79
C VAL A 288 7.03 -6.30 4.32
N PHE A 289 7.06 -7.46 4.98
CA PHE A 289 6.90 -7.58 6.42
C PHE A 289 8.22 -7.66 7.20
N GLY A 290 9.34 -7.85 6.53
CA GLY A 290 10.66 -7.98 7.15
C GLY A 290 10.98 -9.39 7.63
N LYS A 291 12.19 -9.54 8.18
CA LYS A 291 12.70 -10.82 8.70
C LYS A 291 12.13 -11.19 10.08
N GLU A 292 11.86 -10.17 10.90
CA GLU A 292 11.36 -10.30 12.27
C GLU A 292 9.86 -10.63 12.29
N VAL A 293 9.51 -11.91 12.33
CA VAL A 293 8.11 -12.39 12.28
C VAL A 293 7.25 -11.84 13.42
N LEU A 294 7.84 -11.65 14.61
CA LEU A 294 7.13 -11.10 15.77
C LEU A 294 6.65 -9.66 15.55
N LEU A 295 7.27 -8.92 14.63
CA LEU A 295 6.90 -7.55 14.29
C LEU A 295 5.94 -7.45 13.10
N TRP A 296 5.54 -8.58 12.50
CA TRP A 296 4.60 -8.61 11.39
C TRP A 296 3.23 -7.99 11.70
N PRO A 297 2.57 -8.29 12.85
CA PRO A 297 1.26 -7.71 13.15
C PRO A 297 1.32 -6.20 13.43
N PHE A 298 2.48 -5.67 13.83
CA PHE A 298 2.57 -4.27 14.24
C PHE A 298 2.92 -3.34 13.07
N PRO A 299 2.28 -2.15 12.96
CA PRO A 299 2.57 -1.16 11.92
C PRO A 299 3.85 -0.37 12.25
N ILE A 300 4.94 -1.10 12.42
CA ILE A 300 6.31 -0.65 12.63
C ILE A 300 7.09 -0.90 11.33
N ASP A 301 8.05 -0.03 11.04
CA ASP A 301 8.89 -0.16 9.85
C ASP A 301 9.82 -1.36 9.98
N THR A 302 9.62 -2.36 9.13
CA THR A 302 10.44 -3.57 9.03
C THR A 302 10.80 -3.87 7.57
N ARG A 303 10.71 -2.85 6.71
CA ARG A 303 10.92 -2.99 5.26
C ARG A 303 12.35 -3.44 4.95
N LEU A 304 12.50 -4.18 3.85
CA LEU A 304 13.79 -4.53 3.29
C LEU A 304 14.12 -3.64 2.08
N GLY A 305 15.41 -3.49 1.78
CA GLY A 305 15.91 -2.68 0.68
C GLY A 305 15.86 -1.17 0.94
N ASP A 306 16.04 -0.41 -0.13
CA ASP A 306 16.07 1.07 -0.12
C ASP A 306 14.91 1.68 -0.95
N GLY A 307 14.13 0.84 -1.63
CA GLY A 307 13.03 1.25 -2.50
C GLY A 307 13.47 1.61 -3.93
N VAL A 308 14.73 1.38 -4.29
CA VAL A 308 15.28 1.61 -5.63
C VAL A 308 15.86 0.33 -6.22
N ILE A 309 16.66 -0.40 -5.44
CA ILE A 309 17.24 -1.66 -5.85
C ILE A 309 16.35 -2.79 -5.34
N TYR A 310 15.92 -3.65 -6.26
CA TYR A 310 15.10 -4.81 -5.93
C TYR A 310 15.80 -6.09 -6.41
N PRO A 311 15.84 -7.14 -5.58
CA PRO A 311 16.36 -8.44 -6.02
C PRO A 311 15.55 -9.00 -7.19
N LEU A 312 16.24 -9.59 -8.17
CA LEU A 312 15.61 -10.19 -9.34
C LEU A 312 15.54 -11.71 -9.23
N ALA A 313 14.57 -12.30 -9.93
CA ALA A 313 14.43 -13.75 -10.04
C ALA A 313 15.63 -14.40 -10.77
N SER A 314 16.26 -13.69 -11.72
CA SER A 314 17.49 -14.10 -12.41
C SER A 314 18.66 -14.32 -11.45
N ASP A 315 18.81 -13.42 -10.46
CA ASP A 315 19.90 -13.45 -9.48
C ASP A 315 19.81 -14.66 -8.55
N LEU A 316 18.59 -15.17 -8.32
CA LEU A 316 18.39 -16.39 -7.53
C LEU A 316 18.80 -17.63 -8.33
N LYS A 317 18.42 -17.70 -9.61
CA LYS A 317 18.75 -18.84 -10.48
C LYS A 317 20.27 -18.98 -10.67
N SER A 318 21.00 -17.87 -10.80
CA SER A 318 22.46 -17.88 -10.91
C SER A 318 23.13 -18.33 -9.60
N ASN A 319 22.65 -17.85 -8.45
CA ASN A 319 23.20 -18.26 -7.17
C ASN A 319 22.91 -19.74 -6.83
N ASP A 320 21.72 -20.25 -7.20
CA ASP A 320 21.38 -21.66 -7.00
C ASP A 320 22.17 -22.57 -7.94
N SER A 321 22.45 -22.16 -9.18
CA SER A 321 23.29 -22.93 -10.09
C SER A 321 24.76 -22.97 -9.65
N VAL A 322 25.30 -21.86 -9.13
CA VAL A 322 26.64 -21.81 -8.52
C VAL A 322 26.71 -22.68 -7.25
N ARG A 323 25.67 -22.66 -6.40
CA ARG A 323 25.62 -23.55 -5.23
C ARG A 323 25.57 -25.03 -5.62
N GLN A 324 24.77 -25.38 -6.63
CA GLN A 324 24.71 -26.75 -7.13
C GLN A 324 26.02 -27.21 -7.78
N SER A 325 26.74 -26.34 -8.50
CA SER A 325 28.07 -26.68 -9.04
C SER A 325 29.11 -26.83 -7.94
N SER A 326 29.09 -25.96 -6.91
CA SER A 326 30.01 -26.05 -5.76
C SER A 326 29.76 -27.27 -4.86
N ASN A 327 28.53 -27.76 -4.79
CA ASN A 327 28.21 -29.00 -4.08
C ASN A 327 28.55 -30.24 -4.92
N LYS A 328 28.53 -30.17 -6.25
CA LYS A 328 28.98 -31.27 -7.12
C LYS A 328 30.50 -31.41 -7.17
N SER A 329 31.26 -30.34 -6.94
CA SER A 329 32.73 -30.40 -6.83
C SER A 329 33.24 -30.84 -5.45
N ARG A 330 32.35 -30.98 -4.47
CA ARG A 330 32.61 -31.60 -3.17
C ARG A 330 32.15 -33.06 -3.17
N THR A 331 32.69 -33.88 -4.06
CA THR A 331 32.71 -35.33 -3.84
C THR A 331 33.62 -35.61 -2.63
N PRO A 332 33.20 -36.44 -1.65
CA PRO A 332 34.09 -36.83 -0.58
C PRO A 332 35.25 -37.63 -1.20
N PHE A 333 36.48 -37.20 -0.92
CA PHE A 333 37.63 -38.08 -1.08
C PHE A 333 37.36 -39.31 -0.18
N THR A 334 36.99 -40.41 -0.82
CA THR A 334 37.05 -41.74 -0.22
C THR A 334 38.50 -42.02 0.14
N VAL A 335 38.76 -42.19 1.43
CA VAL A 335 39.94 -42.89 1.95
C VAL A 335 39.43 -44.10 2.70
#